data_AF-A0A943KF44-F1
#
_entry.id   AF-A0A943KF44-F1
#
_cell.length_a   1.000
_cell.length_b   1.000
_cell.length_c   1.000
_cell.angle_alpha   90.00
_cell.angle_beta   90.00
_cell.angle_gamma   90.00
#
_symmetry.space_group_name_H-M   'P 1'
#
loop_
_entity.id
_entity.type
_entity.pdbx_description
1 polymer ?
#
loop_
_entity_poly.entity_id
_entity_poly.type
_entity_poly.pdbx_seq_one_letter_code
_entity_poly.pdbx_strand_id
1 'polypeptide(L)'
;MLASFVLGLVGFIIYLVNSTTGFLAGQPVDALLIALTIVALLLIALEFTLHDKLEMFNGVINDVILIAIGVLFAVSCCLFINDRVSLAADVYFIPVNYPAAEESALNVGIVGVVFYALAMIASAVAAFVPMFYSKKVEA
;
A
#
# COMPACT_ATOMS: atom_id res chain seq x y z
N MET A 1 10.81 -7.83 -2.85
CA MET A 1 10.73 -6.41 -2.44
C MET A 1 10.43 -5.45 -3.59
N LEU A 2 11.02 -5.61 -4.79
CA LEU A 2 10.75 -4.70 -5.93
C LEU A 2 9.26 -4.63 -6.32
N ALA A 3 8.58 -5.77 -6.38
CA ALA A 3 7.14 -5.81 -6.67
C ALA A 3 6.33 -4.98 -5.65
N SER A 4 6.61 -5.15 -4.35
CA SER A 4 5.95 -4.38 -3.28
C SER A 4 6.19 -2.89 -3.42
N PHE A 5 7.40 -2.46 -3.79
CA PHE A 5 7.72 -1.06 -4.02
C PHE A 5 6.90 -0.47 -5.17
N VAL A 6 6.90 -1.14 -6.32
CA VAL A 6 6.18 -0.66 -7.52
C VAL A 6 4.67 -0.62 -7.25
N LEU A 7 4.12 -1.67 -6.67
CA LEU A 7 2.69 -1.75 -6.33
C LEU A 7 2.30 -0.67 -5.32
N GLY A 8 3.11 -0.47 -4.28
CA GLY A 8 2.89 0.57 -3.27
C GLY A 8 2.98 1.98 -3.86
N LEU A 9 3.95 2.22 -4.74
CA LEU A 9 4.11 3.51 -5.43
C LEU A 9 2.93 3.81 -6.36
N VAL A 10 2.48 2.82 -7.13
CA VAL A 10 1.30 2.99 -8.00
C VAL A 10 0.05 3.25 -7.16
N GLY A 11 -0.17 2.47 -6.09
CA GLY A 11 -1.28 2.70 -5.16
C GLY A 11 -1.23 4.10 -4.53
N PHE A 12 -0.04 4.58 -4.19
CA PHE A 12 0.17 5.92 -3.64
C PHE A 12 -0.16 7.03 -4.65
N ILE A 13 0.31 6.90 -5.89
CA ILE A 13 -0.02 7.85 -6.97
C ILE A 13 -1.52 7.89 -7.21
N ILE A 14 -2.19 6.71 -7.26
CA ILE A 14 -3.64 6.65 -7.43
C ILE A 14 -4.35 7.32 -6.27
N TYR A 15 -3.91 7.09 -5.02
CA TYR A 15 -4.48 7.76 -3.85
C TYR A 15 -4.37 9.29 -3.96
N LEU A 16 -3.19 9.81 -4.33
CA LEU A 16 -2.97 11.26 -4.44
C LEU A 16 -3.83 11.87 -5.55
N VAL A 17 -3.83 11.27 -6.74
CA VAL A 17 -4.64 11.75 -7.87
C VAL A 17 -6.12 11.70 -7.52
N ASN A 18 -6.61 10.58 -6.97
CA ASN A 18 -8.01 10.46 -6.58
C ASN A 18 -8.41 11.48 -5.51
N SER A 19 -7.57 11.71 -4.50
CA SER A 19 -7.89 12.61 -3.38
C SER A 19 -7.71 14.10 -3.69
N THR A 20 -7.04 14.46 -4.79
CA THR A 20 -6.74 15.87 -5.12
C THR A 20 -7.42 16.37 -6.39
N THR A 21 -8.13 15.49 -7.10
CA THR A 21 -8.76 15.80 -8.39
C THR A 21 -10.22 15.33 -8.43
N GLY A 22 -10.96 15.77 -9.44
CA GLY A 22 -12.34 15.33 -9.66
C GLY A 22 -13.26 15.70 -8.49
N PHE A 23 -14.12 14.76 -8.09
CA PHE A 23 -15.12 14.96 -7.04
C PHE A 23 -14.53 15.28 -5.67
N LEU A 24 -13.36 14.71 -5.34
CA LEU A 24 -12.69 14.91 -4.05
C LEU A 24 -11.80 16.16 -4.00
N ALA A 25 -11.74 16.94 -5.09
CA ALA A 25 -10.92 18.14 -5.12
C ALA A 25 -11.36 19.14 -4.02
N GLY A 26 -10.41 19.59 -3.21
CA GLY A 26 -10.65 20.50 -2.09
C GLY A 26 -11.16 19.83 -0.82
N GLN A 27 -11.35 18.51 -0.81
CA GLN A 27 -11.61 17.75 0.43
C GLN A 27 -10.31 17.51 1.21
N PRO A 28 -10.38 17.36 2.54
CA PRO A 28 -9.23 16.99 3.35
C PRO A 28 -8.63 15.67 2.88
N VAL A 29 -7.30 15.63 2.77
CA VAL A 29 -6.54 14.41 2.43
C VAL A 29 -5.96 13.84 3.72
N ASP A 30 -6.02 12.52 3.91
CA ASP A 30 -5.41 11.86 5.07
C ASP A 30 -3.87 11.96 5.00
N ALA A 31 -3.32 12.79 5.89
CA ALA A 31 -1.88 13.02 6.02
C ALA A 31 -1.14 11.84 6.66
N LEU A 32 -1.81 11.07 7.52
CA LEU A 32 -1.23 9.89 8.16
C LEU A 32 -1.02 8.80 7.12
N LEU A 33 -1.99 8.53 6.25
CA LEU A 33 -1.83 7.61 5.13
C LEU A 33 -0.61 7.99 4.27
N ILE A 34 -0.49 9.28 3.90
CA ILE A 34 0.64 9.78 3.13
C ILE A 34 1.96 9.50 3.85
N ALA A 35 2.05 9.85 5.13
CA ALA A 35 3.25 9.68 5.93
C ALA A 35 3.65 8.19 6.03
N LEU A 36 2.71 7.31 6.35
CA LEU A 36 2.96 5.86 6.49
C LEU A 36 3.43 5.24 5.17
N THR A 37 2.82 5.63 4.05
CA THR A 37 3.23 5.14 2.72
C THR A 37 4.61 5.64 2.33
N ILE A 38 4.94 6.91 2.60
CA ILE A 38 6.28 7.44 2.35
C ILE A 38 7.32 6.67 3.17
N VAL A 39 7.04 6.45 4.47
CA VAL A 39 7.94 5.67 5.34
C VAL A 39 8.12 4.25 4.81
N ALA A 40 7.05 3.57 4.39
CA ALA A 40 7.14 2.23 3.81
C ALA A 40 8.03 2.20 2.55
N LEU A 41 7.85 3.16 1.64
CA LEU A 41 8.65 3.26 0.43
C LEU A 41 10.13 3.56 0.73
N LEU A 42 10.41 4.41 1.71
CA LEU A 42 11.78 4.71 2.16
C LEU A 42 12.44 3.49 2.82
N LEU A 43 11.70 2.71 3.62
CA LEU A 43 12.22 1.48 4.21
C LEU A 43 12.58 0.44 3.13
N ILE A 44 11.76 0.30 2.09
CA ILE A 44 12.08 -0.59 0.96
C ILE A 44 13.30 -0.08 0.18
N ALA A 45 13.39 1.23 -0.05
CA ALA A 45 14.57 1.82 -0.72
C ALA A 45 15.84 1.62 0.11
N LEU A 46 15.75 1.77 1.44
CA LEU A 46 16.84 1.52 2.36
C LEU A 46 17.30 0.06 2.29
N GLU A 47 16.35 -0.88 2.28
CA GLU A 47 16.65 -2.30 2.14
C GLU A 47 17.43 -2.59 0.85
N PHE A 48 17.05 -2.00 -0.29
CA PHE A 48 17.81 -2.17 -1.54
C PHE A 48 19.25 -1.64 -1.47
N THR A 49 19.48 -0.55 -0.74
CA THR A 49 20.81 0.07 -0.66
C THR A 49 21.73 -0.59 0.37
N LEU A 50 21.15 -1.20 1.41
CA LEU A 50 21.88 -1.75 2.55
C LEU A 50 21.75 -3.27 2.65
N HIS A 51 21.18 -3.96 1.67
CA HIS A 51 20.88 -5.39 1.71
C HIS A 51 22.07 -6.22 2.23
N ASP A 52 23.22 -6.10 1.56
CA ASP A 52 24.44 -6.85 1.90
C ASP A 52 24.96 -6.54 3.32
N LYS A 53 24.72 -5.32 3.82
CA LYS A 53 25.12 -4.90 5.16
C LYS A 53 24.12 -5.36 6.22
N LEU A 54 22.83 -5.28 5.93
CA LEU A 54 21.74 -5.69 6.82
C LEU A 54 21.80 -7.19 7.11
N GLU A 55 22.09 -8.01 6.09
CA GLU A 55 22.30 -9.45 6.26
C GLU A 55 23.53 -9.76 7.13
N MET A 56 24.57 -8.93 7.08
CA MET A 56 25.77 -9.07 7.90
C MET A 56 25.54 -8.74 9.38
N PHE A 57 24.58 -7.86 9.72
CA PHE A 57 24.39 -7.39 11.09
C PHE A 57 23.50 -8.31 11.95
N ASN A 58 22.36 -8.80 11.43
CA ASN A 58 21.50 -9.82 12.06
C ASN A 58 20.27 -10.09 11.18
N GLY A 59 19.98 -11.35 10.82
CA GLY A 59 18.79 -11.70 10.02
C GLY A 59 17.47 -11.21 10.63
N VAL A 60 17.40 -11.13 11.96
CA VAL A 60 16.23 -10.61 12.70
C VAL A 60 15.90 -9.15 12.34
N ILE A 61 16.89 -8.30 12.06
CA ILE A 61 16.64 -6.89 11.72
C ILE A 61 15.93 -6.79 10.37
N ASN A 62 16.33 -7.62 9.42
CA ASN A 62 15.70 -7.69 8.10
C ASN A 62 14.22 -8.14 8.25
N ASP A 63 13.96 -9.18 9.03
CA ASP A 63 12.60 -9.66 9.30
C ASP A 63 11.72 -8.58 9.94
N VAL A 64 12.25 -7.81 10.90
CA VAL A 64 11.52 -6.71 11.53
C VAL A 64 11.18 -5.60 10.52
N ILE A 65 12.10 -5.25 9.62
CA ILE A 65 11.86 -4.25 8.58
C ILE A 65 10.77 -4.74 7.61
N LEU A 66 10.84 -6.00 7.18
CA LEU A 66 9.83 -6.62 6.31
C LEU A 66 8.43 -6.60 6.94
N ILE A 67 8.32 -6.98 8.22
CA ILE A 67 7.06 -6.94 8.97
C ILE A 67 6.56 -5.50 9.09
N ALA A 68 7.44 -4.55 9.42
CA ALA A 68 7.08 -3.14 9.53
C ALA A 68 6.52 -2.59 8.22
N ILE A 69 7.13 -2.90 7.07
CA ILE A 69 6.64 -2.51 5.74
C ILE A 69 5.23 -3.07 5.50
N GLY A 70 5.01 -4.35 5.80
CA GLY A 70 3.70 -4.99 5.66
C GLY A 70 2.63 -4.31 6.50
N VAL A 71 2.94 -4.00 7.78
CA VAL A 71 2.03 -3.28 8.68
C VAL A 71 1.74 -1.87 8.19
N LEU A 72 2.76 -1.13 7.73
CA LEU A 72 2.58 0.23 7.20
C LEU A 72 1.63 0.23 6.00
N PHE A 73 1.80 -0.69 5.05
CA PHE A 73 0.86 -0.82 3.92
C PHE A 73 -0.54 -1.26 4.36
N ALA A 74 -0.64 -2.17 5.33
CA ALA A 74 -1.94 -2.59 5.87
C ALA A 74 -2.71 -1.41 6.48
N VAL A 75 -2.04 -0.62 7.32
CA VAL A 75 -2.65 0.57 7.95
C VAL A 75 -3.00 1.61 6.90
N SER A 76 -2.11 1.93 5.95
CA SER A 76 -2.43 2.83 4.84
C SER A 76 -3.62 2.35 4.01
N CYS A 77 -3.75 1.04 3.78
CA CYS A 77 -4.88 0.45 3.08
C CYS A 77 -6.20 0.68 3.85
N CYS A 78 -6.20 0.45 5.17
CA CYS A 78 -7.37 0.71 6.01
C CYS A 78 -7.76 2.19 6.02
N LEU A 79 -6.79 3.11 6.13
CA LEU A 79 -7.05 4.55 6.07
C LEU A 79 -7.66 4.95 4.73
N PHE A 80 -7.14 4.42 3.62
CA PHE A 80 -7.70 4.71 2.29
C PHE A 80 -9.16 4.23 2.20
N ILE A 81 -9.45 3.01 2.67
CA ILE A 81 -10.82 2.50 2.70
C ILE A 81 -11.73 3.42 3.52
N ASN A 82 -11.28 3.85 4.70
CA ASN A 82 -12.03 4.74 5.58
C ASN A 82 -12.38 6.07 4.88
N ASP A 83 -11.43 6.66 4.13
CA ASP A 83 -11.66 7.89 3.36
C ASP A 83 -12.66 7.73 2.20
N ARG A 84 -13.07 6.49 1.87
CA ARG A 84 -14.02 6.18 0.79
C ARG A 84 -15.33 5.59 1.30
N VAL A 85 -15.51 5.44 2.60
CA VAL A 85 -16.75 4.90 3.20
C VAL A 85 -17.97 5.75 2.85
N SER A 86 -17.85 7.09 2.88
CA SER A 86 -18.97 7.97 2.49
C SER A 86 -19.34 7.81 1.03
N LEU A 87 -18.36 7.75 0.13
CA LEU A 87 -18.60 7.54 -1.31
C LEU A 87 -19.26 6.18 -1.55
N ALA A 88 -18.80 5.14 -0.85
CA ALA A 88 -19.42 3.82 -0.93
C ALA A 88 -20.86 3.82 -0.36
N ALA A 89 -21.12 4.60 0.69
CA ALA A 89 -22.46 4.77 1.24
C ALA A 89 -23.40 5.39 0.20
N ASP A 90 -22.99 6.48 -0.44
CA ASP A 90 -23.82 7.20 -1.39
C ASP A 90 -24.05 6.39 -2.68
N VAL A 91 -22.99 5.80 -3.25
CA VAL A 91 -23.08 5.03 -4.50
C VAL A 91 -23.81 3.70 -4.33
N TYR A 92 -23.58 2.95 -3.25
CA TYR A 92 -24.15 1.61 -3.10
C TYR A 92 -25.48 1.57 -2.33
N PHE A 93 -25.73 2.51 -1.41
CA PHE A 93 -26.94 2.50 -0.58
C PHE A 93 -27.97 3.57 -0.98
N ILE A 94 -27.57 4.63 -1.69
CA ILE A 94 -28.49 5.67 -2.20
C ILE A 94 -28.32 5.85 -3.73
N PRO A 95 -28.45 4.77 -4.53
CA PRO A 95 -27.98 4.73 -5.92
C PRO A 95 -28.69 5.68 -6.90
N VAL A 96 -29.75 6.36 -6.48
CA VAL A 96 -30.53 7.28 -7.34
C VAL A 96 -30.23 8.76 -7.06
N ASN A 97 -29.38 9.07 -6.08
CA ASN A 97 -29.19 10.45 -5.60
C ASN A 97 -27.72 10.79 -5.32
N TYR A 98 -26.82 10.51 -6.27
CA TYR A 98 -25.41 10.92 -6.21
C TYR A 98 -24.92 11.48 -7.57
N PRO A 99 -23.93 12.40 -7.59
CA PRO A 99 -23.34 12.88 -8.85
C PRO A 99 -22.48 11.80 -9.52
N ALA A 100 -22.57 11.63 -10.85
CA ALA A 100 -21.79 10.62 -11.57
C ALA A 100 -20.26 10.67 -11.34
N ALA A 101 -19.72 11.84 -10.99
CA ALA A 101 -18.30 12.02 -10.64
C ALA A 101 -17.90 11.28 -9.35
N GLU A 102 -18.85 11.04 -8.44
CA GLU A 102 -18.62 10.34 -7.17
C GLU A 102 -18.40 8.83 -7.39
N GLU A 103 -19.20 8.20 -8.25
CA GLU A 103 -18.98 6.81 -8.67
C GLU A 103 -17.63 6.63 -9.36
N SER A 104 -17.22 7.59 -10.21
CA SER A 104 -15.89 7.57 -10.81
C SER A 104 -14.79 7.64 -9.75
N ALA A 105 -14.94 8.51 -8.73
CA ALA A 105 -13.97 8.64 -7.65
C ALA A 105 -13.89 7.37 -6.79
N LEU A 106 -15.02 6.72 -6.52
CA LEU A 106 -15.08 5.45 -5.81
C LEU A 106 -14.40 4.33 -6.60
N ASN A 107 -14.69 4.20 -7.89
CA ASN A 107 -14.08 3.18 -8.75
C ASN A 107 -12.56 3.33 -8.83
N VAL A 108 -12.04 4.54 -8.99
CA VAL A 108 -10.60 4.81 -8.94
C VAL A 108 -10.03 4.50 -7.55
N GLY A 109 -10.79 4.79 -6.48
CA GLY A 109 -10.44 4.47 -5.10
C GLY A 109 -10.25 2.97 -4.89
N ILE A 110 -11.17 2.15 -5.39
CA ILE A 110 -11.09 0.69 -5.34
C ILE A 110 -9.81 0.19 -6.03
N VAL A 111 -9.47 0.72 -7.20
CA VAL A 111 -8.22 0.36 -7.89
C VAL A 111 -7.02 0.70 -7.00
N GLY A 112 -6.98 1.88 -6.40
CA GLY A 112 -5.91 2.27 -5.46
C GLY A 112 -5.79 1.33 -4.26
N VAL A 113 -6.91 0.96 -3.63
CA VAL A 113 -6.97 0.00 -2.52
C VAL A 113 -6.42 -1.37 -2.94
N VAL A 114 -6.76 -1.84 -4.15
CA VAL A 114 -6.22 -3.10 -4.69
C VAL A 114 -4.70 -3.04 -4.80
N PHE A 115 -4.13 -1.93 -5.27
CA PHE A 115 -2.67 -1.79 -5.34
C PHE A 115 -2.00 -1.81 -3.95
N TYR A 116 -2.60 -1.19 -2.94
CA TYR A 116 -2.11 -1.28 -1.55
C TYR A 116 -2.19 -2.72 -1.01
N ALA A 117 -3.30 -3.43 -1.25
CA ALA A 117 -3.44 -4.83 -0.86
C ALA A 117 -2.39 -5.73 -1.54
N LEU A 118 -2.15 -5.51 -2.84
CA LEU A 118 -1.12 -6.22 -3.58
C LEU A 118 0.30 -5.88 -3.09
N ALA A 119 0.57 -4.63 -2.71
CA ALA A 119 1.84 -4.24 -2.12
C ALA A 119 2.09 -4.97 -0.78
N MET A 120 1.08 -5.02 0.09
CA MET A 120 1.11 -5.77 1.33
C MET A 120 1.38 -7.27 1.07
N ILE A 121 0.62 -7.91 0.16
CA ILE A 121 0.83 -9.32 -0.19
C ILE A 121 2.24 -9.54 -0.74
N ALA A 122 2.72 -8.67 -1.63
CA ALA A 122 4.05 -8.77 -2.22
C ALA A 122 5.16 -8.64 -1.17
N SER A 123 5.01 -7.77 -0.16
CA SER A 123 5.95 -7.66 0.96
C SER A 123 5.94 -8.94 1.82
N ALA A 124 4.76 -9.49 2.12
CA ALA A 124 4.65 -10.75 2.86
C ALA A 124 5.29 -11.91 2.09
N VAL A 125 5.01 -12.05 0.78
CA VAL A 125 5.64 -13.08 -0.06
C VAL A 125 7.16 -12.92 -0.05
N ALA A 126 7.67 -11.69 -0.20
CA ALA A 126 9.11 -11.46 -0.18
C ALA A 126 9.78 -11.91 1.13
N ALA A 127 9.10 -11.77 2.27
CA ALA A 127 9.60 -12.25 3.55
C ALA A 127 9.71 -13.79 3.64
N PHE A 128 8.82 -14.52 2.97
CA PHE A 128 8.80 -16.00 3.04
C PHE A 128 9.53 -16.70 1.90
N VAL A 129 9.85 -16.03 0.79
CA VAL A 129 10.57 -16.62 -0.36
C VAL A 129 11.87 -17.34 0.04
N PRO A 130 12.74 -16.80 0.92
CA PRO A 130 13.97 -17.48 1.32
C PRO A 130 13.74 -18.87 1.92
N MET A 131 12.63 -19.06 2.66
CA MET A 131 12.24 -20.35 3.26
C MET A 131 12.04 -21.46 2.22
N PHE A 132 11.52 -21.12 1.04
CA PHE A 132 11.21 -22.10 -0.01
C PHE A 132 12.42 -22.46 -0.87
N TYR A 133 13.37 -21.54 -1.05
CA TYR A 133 14.57 -21.78 -1.86
C TYR A 133 15.70 -22.45 -1.08
N SER A 134 15.82 -22.22 0.24
CA SER A 134 16.79 -22.90 1.11
C SER A 134 16.66 -24.43 1.06
N LYS A 135 15.44 -24.96 0.96
CA LYS A 135 15.19 -26.41 0.93
C LYS A 135 15.66 -27.14 -0.34
N LYS A 136 15.99 -26.44 -1.43
CA LYS A 136 16.41 -27.10 -2.68
C LYS A 136 17.90 -27.40 -2.78
N VAL A 137 18.72 -26.87 -1.88
CA VAL A 137 20.19 -27.04 -1.92
C VAL A 137 20.66 -28.28 -1.15
N GLU A 138 19.79 -28.87 -0.32
CA GLU A 138 20.10 -30.03 0.53
C GLU A 138 19.56 -31.38 -0.03
N ALA A 139 19.11 -31.43 -1.29
CA ALA A 139 18.61 -32.64 -1.96
C ALA A 139 19.42 -32.94 -3.23
#